data_AF-A0A6J1PEJ4-F1
#
_entry.id   AF-A0A6J1PEJ4-F1
#
_cell.length_a   1.000
_cell.length_b   1.000
_cell.length_c   1.000
_cell.angle_alpha   90.00
_cell.angle_beta   90.00
_cell.angle_gamma   90.00
#
_symmetry.space_group_name_H-M   'P 1'
#
loop_
_entity.id
_entity.type
_entity.pdbx_description
1 polymer ?
#
loop_
_entity_poly.entity_id
_entity_poly.type
_entity_poly.pdbx_seq_one_letter_code
_entity_poly.pdbx_strand_id
1 'polypeptide(L)'
;MATTTTSKKQNTADEDDDTFYYIGVKASPFATDCAVFGLPPNEASALRSRFPLSPSSPNVVNGIMIKGTPFSVINALSELGYRVVCSTGEAEILWTLQRES
;
A
#
# COMPACT_ATOMS: atom_id res chain seq x y z
N MET A 1 45.89 -19.12 35.64
CA MET A 1 46.29 -18.03 34.73
C MET A 1 45.28 -17.92 33.61
N ALA A 2 45.12 -16.70 33.10
CA ALA A 2 43.93 -16.18 32.44
C ALA A 2 43.52 -16.89 31.14
N THR A 3 42.19 -16.93 30.97
CA THR A 3 41.38 -17.23 29.79
C THR A 3 41.69 -16.32 28.60
N THR A 4 41.55 -16.82 27.37
CA THR A 4 41.07 -15.98 26.26
C THR A 4 40.35 -16.82 25.21
N THR A 5 39.05 -17.04 25.46
CA THR A 5 38.09 -17.43 24.44
C THR A 5 37.84 -16.21 23.57
N THR A 6 38.21 -16.26 22.30
CA THR A 6 37.96 -15.16 21.36
C THR A 6 36.53 -15.27 20.87
N SER A 7 35.61 -14.60 21.58
CA SER A 7 34.23 -14.40 21.14
C SER A 7 34.25 -13.50 19.91
N LYS A 8 33.97 -14.06 18.72
CA LYS A 8 33.53 -13.28 17.57
C LYS A 8 32.20 -12.64 17.95
N LYS A 9 32.26 -11.36 18.34
CA LYS A 9 31.11 -10.48 18.45
C LYS A 9 30.51 -10.39 17.06
N GLN A 10 29.47 -11.18 16.80
CA GLN A 10 28.62 -11.04 15.63
C GLN A 10 27.98 -9.65 15.79
N ASN A 11 28.50 -8.68 15.04
CA ASN A 11 27.82 -7.41 14.84
C ASN A 11 26.48 -7.78 14.18
N THR A 12 25.40 -7.74 14.95
CA THR A 12 24.07 -7.55 14.40
C THR A 12 24.15 -6.16 13.76
N ALA A 13 24.29 -6.13 12.43
CA ALA A 13 24.09 -4.90 11.69
C ALA A 13 22.66 -4.46 11.99
N ASP A 14 22.51 -3.25 12.52
CA ASP A 14 21.26 -2.51 12.49
C ASP A 14 20.89 -2.35 11.00
N GLU A 15 20.13 -3.31 10.47
CA GLU A 15 19.38 -3.14 9.23
C GLU A 15 18.20 -2.22 9.58
N ASP A 16 18.47 -0.91 9.68
CA ASP A 16 17.45 0.12 9.64
C ASP A 16 16.77 0.08 8.25
N ASP A 17 15.86 -0.87 8.13
CA ASP A 17 14.47 -0.78 7.71
C ASP A 17 14.02 0.33 6.72
N ASP A 18 14.82 0.69 5.72
CA ASP A 18 14.35 1.44 4.54
C ASP A 18 13.56 0.53 3.56
N THR A 19 12.71 -0.36 4.08
CA THR A 19 11.84 -1.19 3.25
C THR A 19 10.58 -0.41 2.87
N PHE A 20 10.50 -0.02 1.60
CA PHE A 20 9.33 0.70 1.08
C PHE A 20 8.31 -0.25 0.45
N TYR A 21 7.05 -0.10 0.87
CA TYR A 21 5.91 -0.75 0.24
C TYR A 21 5.19 0.22 -0.68
N TYR A 22 4.94 -0.20 -1.93
CA TYR A 22 4.27 0.62 -2.92
C TYR A 22 2.93 0.02 -3.31
N ILE A 23 1.92 0.87 -3.43
CA ILE A 23 0.60 0.53 -3.92
C ILE A 23 0.16 1.49 -5.01
N GLY A 24 -0.77 1.04 -5.85
CA GLY A 24 -1.37 1.86 -6.89
C GLY A 24 -2.85 2.06 -6.62
N VAL A 25 -3.35 3.29 -6.74
CA VAL A 25 -4.78 3.59 -6.80
C VAL A 25 -5.07 4.15 -8.19
N LYS A 26 -5.95 3.52 -8.96
CA LYS A 26 -6.36 3.97 -10.28
C LYS A 26 -7.83 4.36 -10.30
N ALA A 27 -8.13 5.59 -10.70
CA ALA A 27 -9.51 6.06 -10.90
C ALA A 27 -9.56 7.41 -11.64
N SER A 28 -10.75 7.79 -12.09
CA SER A 28 -11.01 9.18 -12.45
C SER A 28 -11.34 10.00 -11.19
N PRO A 29 -10.91 11.28 -11.08
CA PRO A 29 -11.37 12.18 -10.02
C PRO A 29 -12.89 12.31 -9.91
N PHE A 30 -13.61 12.06 -11.00
CA PHE A 30 -15.07 12.12 -11.08
C PHE A 30 -15.75 10.75 -10.85
N ALA A 31 -14.97 9.67 -10.71
CA ALA A 31 -15.51 8.33 -10.53
C ALA A 31 -15.94 8.08 -9.08
N THR A 32 -16.88 7.13 -8.92
CA THR A 32 -17.36 6.65 -7.61
C THR A 32 -16.75 5.31 -7.22
N ASP A 33 -15.83 4.83 -8.03
CA ASP A 33 -15.15 3.55 -7.92
C ASP A 33 -13.68 3.70 -8.30
N CYS A 34 -12.83 2.91 -7.65
CA CYS A 34 -11.40 2.94 -7.86
C CYS A 34 -10.77 1.55 -7.71
N ALA A 35 -9.73 1.31 -8.49
CA ALA A 35 -8.98 0.07 -8.49
C ALA A 35 -7.72 0.25 -7.65
N VAL A 36 -7.48 -0.67 -6.73
CA VAL A 36 -6.30 -0.64 -5.85
C VAL A 36 -5.44 -1.86 -6.09
N PHE A 37 -4.14 -1.67 -6.21
CA PHE A 37 -3.14 -2.68 -6.57
C PHE A 37 -2.05 -2.75 -5.52
N GLY A 38 -1.49 -3.96 -5.31
CA GLY A 38 -0.32 -4.16 -4.45
C GLY A 38 -0.59 -4.20 -2.94
N LEU A 39 -1.85 -4.11 -2.51
CA LEU A 39 -2.19 -4.25 -1.09
C LEU A 39 -1.98 -5.67 -0.57
N PRO A 40 -1.40 -5.85 0.63
CA PRO A 40 -1.34 -7.16 1.27
C PRO A 40 -2.75 -7.63 1.70
N PRO A 41 -2.97 -8.96 1.84
CA PRO A 41 -4.32 -9.52 2.04
C PRO A 41 -5.08 -8.98 3.26
N ASN A 42 -4.36 -8.69 4.36
CA ASN A 42 -4.92 -8.10 5.57
C ASN A 42 -5.46 -6.68 5.34
N GLU A 43 -4.70 -5.83 4.66
CA GLU A 43 -5.10 -4.45 4.35
C GLU A 43 -6.17 -4.41 3.25
N ALA A 44 -6.07 -5.27 2.25
CA ALA A 44 -7.10 -5.43 1.24
C ALA A 44 -8.45 -5.82 1.89
N SER A 45 -8.44 -6.70 2.89
CA SER A 45 -9.64 -7.06 3.64
C SER A 45 -10.20 -5.89 4.46
N ALA A 46 -9.33 -5.15 5.16
CA ALA A 46 -9.72 -3.97 5.92
C ALA A 46 -10.28 -2.84 5.02
N LEU A 47 -9.69 -2.65 3.84
CA LEU A 47 -10.17 -1.67 2.88
C LEU A 47 -11.54 -2.08 2.31
N ARG A 48 -11.75 -3.38 2.05
CA ARG A 48 -13.04 -3.93 1.61
C ARG A 48 -14.14 -3.86 2.67
N SER A 49 -13.80 -3.89 3.96
CA SER A 49 -14.82 -3.72 5.01
C SER A 49 -15.26 -2.26 5.12
N ARG A 50 -14.35 -1.31 4.83
CA ARG A 50 -14.64 0.13 4.84
C ARG A 50 -15.37 0.62 3.59
N PHE A 51 -15.06 0.05 2.44
CA PHE A 51 -15.66 0.40 1.16
C PHE A 51 -16.38 -0.81 0.56
N PRO A 52 -17.72 -0.76 0.36
CA PRO A 52 -18.43 -1.88 -0.22
C PRO A 52 -17.86 -2.25 -1.59
N LEU A 53 -17.78 -3.55 -1.88
CA LEU A 53 -17.42 -4.02 -3.21
C LEU A 53 -18.48 -3.55 -4.20
N SER A 54 -18.05 -3.16 -5.40
CA SER A 54 -19.01 -2.89 -6.47
C SER A 54 -19.64 -4.23 -6.88
N PRO A 55 -20.97 -4.42 -6.77
CA PRO A 55 -21.61 -5.70 -7.08
C PRO A 55 -21.48 -6.11 -8.56
N SER A 56 -21.06 -5.18 -9.41
CA SER A 56 -20.71 -5.38 -10.82
C SER A 56 -19.21 -5.22 -11.10
N SER A 57 -18.35 -5.32 -10.07
CA SER A 57 -16.92 -5.09 -10.23
C SER A 57 -16.34 -6.09 -11.23
N PRO A 58 -15.80 -5.64 -12.37
CA PRO A 58 -15.00 -6.51 -13.22
C PRO A 58 -13.85 -7.07 -12.37
N ASN A 59 -13.48 -8.33 -12.62
CA ASN A 59 -12.28 -8.89 -12.00
C ASN A 59 -11.07 -8.05 -12.41
N VAL A 60 -10.52 -7.30 -11.47
CA VAL A 60 -9.27 -6.55 -11.67
C VAL A 60 -8.13 -7.52 -11.43
N VAL A 61 -7.34 -7.81 -12.46
CA VAL A 61 -6.16 -8.66 -12.34
C VAL A 61 -5.14 -7.96 -11.43
N ASN A 62 -4.64 -8.67 -10.42
CA ASN A 62 -3.68 -8.17 -9.42
C ASN A 62 -4.15 -6.95 -8.60
N GLY A 63 -5.47 -6.75 -8.50
CA GLY A 63 -6.04 -5.63 -7.76
C GLY A 63 -7.43 -5.91 -7.21
N ILE A 64 -8.00 -4.90 -6.57
CA ILE A 64 -9.34 -4.92 -6.02
C ILE A 64 -10.11 -3.69 -6.51
N MET A 65 -11.37 -3.88 -6.88
CA MET A 65 -12.27 -2.79 -7.25
C MET A 65 -13.15 -2.46 -6.04
N ILE A 66 -13.15 -1.20 -5.62
CA ILE A 66 -13.92 -0.74 -4.46
C ILE A 66 -14.83 0.42 -4.85
N LYS A 67 -16.01 0.51 -4.22
CA LYS A 67 -16.88 1.70 -4.33
C LYS A 67 -16.43 2.76 -3.33
N GLY A 68 -15.71 3.74 -3.84
CA GLY A 68 -15.26 4.91 -3.12
C GLY A 68 -14.68 5.91 -4.10
N THR A 69 -14.86 7.21 -3.83
CA THR A 69 -14.16 8.24 -4.59
C THR A 69 -12.65 8.11 -4.37
N PRO A 70 -11.81 8.43 -5.36
CA PRO A 70 -10.36 8.24 -5.26
C PRO A 70 -9.76 8.90 -4.01
N PHE A 71 -10.20 10.11 -3.66
CA PHE A 71 -9.72 10.80 -2.46
C PHE A 71 -10.16 10.15 -1.15
N SER A 72 -11.36 9.56 -1.08
CA SER A 72 -11.79 8.83 0.12
C SER A 72 -10.91 7.61 0.37
N VAL A 73 -10.54 6.93 -0.71
CA VAL A 73 -9.67 5.74 -0.66
C VAL A 73 -8.23 6.12 -0.34
N ILE A 74 -7.70 7.15 -0.99
CA ILE A 74 -6.36 7.68 -0.67
C ILE A 74 -6.29 8.09 0.80
N ASN A 75 -7.30 8.80 1.32
CA ASN A 75 -7.32 9.18 2.74
C ASN A 75 -7.32 7.96 3.67
N ALA A 76 -8.12 6.94 3.36
CA ALA A 76 -8.13 5.69 4.14
C ALA A 76 -6.77 4.96 4.10
N LEU A 77 -6.08 5.00 2.96
CA LEU A 77 -4.73 4.44 2.82
C LEU A 77 -3.70 5.28 3.58
N SER A 78 -3.87 6.60 3.66
CA SER A 78 -3.03 7.47 4.47
C SER A 78 -3.17 7.22 5.97
N GLU A 79 -4.35 6.83 6.45
CA GLU A 79 -4.52 6.35 7.83
C GLU A 79 -3.73 5.05 8.10
N LEU A 80 -3.43 4.26 7.07
CA LEU A 80 -2.58 3.06 7.14
C LEU A 80 -1.09 3.37 6.95
N GLY A 81 -0.71 4.65 6.82
CA GLY A 81 0.68 5.10 6.66
C GLY A 81 1.13 5.36 5.23
N TYR A 82 0.27 5.14 4.22
CA TYR A 82 0.63 5.37 2.82
C TYR A 82 0.58 6.86 2.44
N ARG A 83 1.61 7.33 1.74
CA ARG A 83 1.72 8.71 1.22
C ARG A 83 1.76 8.70 -0.30
N VAL A 84 1.08 9.64 -0.94
CA VAL A 84 1.14 9.81 -2.40
C VAL A 84 2.53 10.33 -2.78
N VAL A 85 3.24 9.60 -3.63
CA VAL A 85 4.58 9.96 -4.11
C VAL A 85 4.61 10.35 -5.59
N CYS A 86 3.62 9.89 -6.36
CA CYS A 86 3.50 10.18 -7.78
C CYS A 86 2.04 10.06 -8.24
N SER A 87 1.68 10.81 -9.27
CA SER A 87 0.42 10.65 -10.00
C SER A 87 0.65 10.77 -11.49
N THR A 88 0.02 9.92 -12.29
CA THR A 88 0.10 9.96 -13.77
C THR A 88 -1.24 9.63 -14.41
N GLY A 89 -1.55 10.23 -15.55
CA GLY A 89 -2.78 10.00 -16.32
C GLY A 89 -3.55 11.28 -16.63
N GLU A 90 -4.59 11.15 -17.46
CA GLU A 90 -5.46 12.27 -17.90
C GLU A 90 -6.89 12.08 -17.38
N ALA A 91 -7.69 11.22 -18.03
CA ALA A 91 -9.07 10.93 -17.61
C ALA A 91 -9.13 9.90 -16.46
N GLU A 92 -8.27 8.88 -16.54
CA GLU A 92 -7.97 7.97 -15.44
C GLU A 92 -6.57 8.29 -14.91
N ILE A 93 -6.47 8.47 -13.60
CA ILE A 93 -5.22 8.79 -12.92
C ILE A 93 -4.80 7.59 -12.09
N LEU A 94 -3.52 7.24 -12.15
CA LEU A 94 -2.86 6.32 -11.26
C LEU A 94 -2.07 7.12 -10.22
N TRP A 95 -2.45 7.01 -8.96
CA TRP A 95 -1.67 7.48 -7.82
C TRP A 95 -0.81 6.34 -7.29
N THR A 96 0.50 6.55 -7.24
CA THR A 96 1.43 5.68 -6.53
C THR A 96 1.54 6.16 -5.11
N LEU A 97 1.26 5.28 -4.16
CA LEU A 97 1.46 5.56 -2.75
C LEU A 97 2.58 4.67 -2.19
N GLN A 98 3.31 5.19 -1.21
CA GLN A 98 4.44 4.56 -0.56
C GLN A 98 4.24 4.56 0.96
N ARG A 99 4.65 3.50 1.63
CA ARG A 99 4.74 3.43 3.09
C ARG A 99 6.10 2.85 3.51
N GLU A 100 6.68 3.42 4.56
CA GLU A 100 7.88 2.91 5.26
C GLU A 100 7.48 1.78 6.24
N SER A 101 8.33 0.77 6.39
CA SER A 101 8.10 -0.37 7.29
C SER A 101 8.10 0.02 8.77
#